data_AF-A0A524L0C7-F1
#
_entry.id   AF-A0A524L0C7-F1
#
_cell.length_a   1.000
_cell.length_b   1.000
_cell.length_c   1.000
_cell.angle_alpha   90.00
_cell.angle_beta   90.00
_cell.angle_gamma   90.00
#
_symmetry.space_group_name_H-M   'P 1'
#
loop_
_entity.id
_entity.type
_entity.pdbx_description
1 polymer ?
#
loop_
_entity_poly.entity_id
_entity_poly.type
_entity_poly.pdbx_seq_one_letter_code
_entity_poly.pdbx_strand_id
1 'polypeptide(L)'
;MKRLFRDSRGVVLLLVLSMVAILTVMVVNFSADQGLDIELAYNFRDSLQAQYIARAGIEAAIVMLNNDDPAYDSADEEWGSFSDYAMAASAFLEGPVFTGTLADESSKIDINSLITEGQQEFRVLQFKRLFELLEIDITNEELEDLVNAVIDWLDKDSETTFGAEDDYYESLEVP
;
A
#
# COMPACT_ATOMS: atom_id res chain seq x y z
N MET A 1 -12.44 71.54 40.74
CA MET A 1 -12.07 70.11 40.73
C MET A 1 -13.21 69.32 40.08
N LYS A 2 -13.14 69.07 38.76
CA LYS A 2 -14.23 68.40 38.01
C LYS A 2 -14.28 66.93 38.41
N ARG A 3 -15.43 66.46 38.90
CA ARG A 3 -15.69 65.05 39.22
C ARG A 3 -15.60 64.21 37.94
N LEU A 4 -14.49 63.49 37.78
CA LEU A 4 -14.20 62.63 36.63
C LEU A 4 -14.84 61.24 36.71
N PHE A 5 -15.63 60.94 37.74
CA PHE A 5 -16.21 59.60 37.92
C PHE A 5 -17.67 59.68 38.33
N ARG A 6 -18.57 59.61 37.34
CA ARG A 6 -19.93 59.10 37.54
C ARG A 6 -20.59 58.69 36.21
N ASP A 7 -19.85 58.03 35.33
CA ASP A 7 -20.46 57.27 34.25
C ASP A 7 -19.88 55.86 34.19
N SER A 8 -20.50 54.96 34.96
CA SER A 8 -20.15 53.54 34.99
C SER A 8 -20.58 52.80 33.72
N ARG A 9 -21.39 53.43 32.85
CA ARG A 9 -22.00 52.78 31.68
C ARG A 9 -20.95 52.40 30.64
N GLY A 10 -19.93 53.25 30.43
CA GLY A 10 -18.83 52.96 29.51
C GLY A 10 -17.92 51.81 29.98
N VAL A 11 -17.65 51.73 31.29
CA VAL A 11 -16.82 50.66 31.87
C VAL A 11 -17.53 49.31 31.81
N VAL A 12 -18.84 49.29 32.09
CA VAL A 12 -19.66 48.08 31.95
C VAL A 12 -19.65 47.57 30.51
N LEU A 13 -19.77 48.45 29.52
CA LEU A 13 -19.69 48.08 28.10
C LEU A 13 -18.33 47.47 27.74
N LEU A 14 -17.22 48.06 28.21
CA LEU A 14 -15.89 47.52 27.97
C LEU A 14 -15.71 46.13 28.59
N LEU A 15 -16.17 45.91 29.82
CA LEU A 15 -16.11 44.60 30.47
C LEU A 15 -16.92 43.55 29.71
N VAL A 16 -18.13 43.91 29.25
CA VAL A 16 -18.96 43.00 28.44
C VAL A 16 -18.28 42.70 27.11
N LEU A 17 -17.73 43.70 26.42
CA LEU A 17 -17.01 43.48 25.16
C LEU A 17 -15.75 42.63 25.34
N SER A 18 -14.99 42.84 26.41
CA SER A 18 -13.82 42.01 26.74
C SER A 18 -14.23 40.57 27.03
N MET A 19 -15.31 40.36 27.79
CA MET A 19 -15.83 39.02 28.09
C MET A 19 -16.31 38.32 26.80
N VAL A 20 -17.07 39.02 25.96
CA VAL A 20 -17.53 38.50 24.66
C VAL A 20 -16.34 38.19 23.76
N ALA A 21 -15.34 39.07 23.69
CA ALA A 21 -14.14 38.84 22.87
C ALA A 21 -13.39 37.57 23.29
N ILE A 22 -13.20 37.36 24.60
CA ILE A 22 -12.54 36.15 25.12
C ILE A 22 -13.37 34.89 24.80
N LEU A 23 -14.68 34.94 25.03
CA LEU A 23 -15.57 33.82 24.71
C LEU A 23 -15.57 33.50 23.21
N THR A 24 -15.59 34.50 22.35
CA THR A 24 -15.51 34.31 20.90
C THR A 24 -14.22 33.63 20.49
N VAL A 25 -13.07 34.08 21.00
CA VAL A 25 -11.77 33.44 20.69
C VAL A 25 -11.76 31.98 21.15
N MET A 26 -12.29 31.69 22.34
CA MET A 26 -12.37 30.32 22.86
C MET A 26 -13.27 29.44 21.99
N VAL A 27 -14.45 29.93 21.61
CA VAL A 27 -15.40 29.20 20.76
C VAL A 27 -14.82 28.93 19.38
N VAL A 28 -14.09 29.89 18.79
CA VAL A 28 -13.46 29.72 17.48
C VAL A 28 -12.38 28.64 17.50
N ASN A 29 -11.48 28.66 18.49
CA ASN A 29 -10.44 27.62 18.60
C ASN A 29 -11.05 26.25 18.87
N PHE A 30 -11.99 26.15 19.81
CA PHE A 30 -12.70 24.90 20.09
C PHE A 30 -13.42 24.37 18.84
N SER A 31 -14.08 25.24 18.07
CA SER A 31 -14.74 24.82 16.84
C SER A 31 -13.77 24.32 15.77
N ALA A 32 -12.55 24.86 15.70
CA ALA A 32 -11.52 24.39 14.78
C ALA A 32 -11.00 23.01 15.18
N ASP A 33 -10.68 22.82 16.47
CA ASP A 33 -10.21 21.54 17.01
C ASP A 33 -11.26 20.43 16.84
N GLN A 34 -12.53 20.72 17.19
CA GLN A 34 -13.62 19.77 16.98
C GLN A 34 -13.83 19.41 15.51
N GLY A 35 -13.60 20.35 14.59
CA GLY A 35 -13.64 20.07 13.15
C GLY A 35 -12.57 19.06 12.75
N LEU A 36 -11.34 19.24 13.23
CA LEU A 36 -10.24 18.29 12.98
C LEU A 36 -10.52 16.92 13.58
N ASP A 37 -11.01 16.85 14.81
CA ASP A 37 -11.32 15.58 15.48
C ASP A 37 -12.42 14.80 14.74
N ILE A 38 -13.42 15.49 14.18
CA ILE A 38 -14.47 14.87 13.37
C ILE A 38 -13.88 14.28 12.08
N GLU A 39 -13.03 15.03 11.37
CA GLU A 39 -12.36 14.54 10.16
C GLU A 39 -11.45 13.33 10.45
N LEU A 40 -10.69 13.37 11.55
CA LEU A 40 -9.88 12.24 11.99
C LEU A 40 -10.74 11.02 12.34
N ALA A 41 -11.87 11.22 13.02
CA ALA A 41 -12.80 10.14 13.33
C ALA A 41 -13.41 9.51 12.06
N TYR A 42 -13.76 10.31 11.05
CA TYR A 42 -14.23 9.80 9.76
C TYR A 42 -13.14 9.03 9.01
N ASN A 43 -11.93 9.59 8.89
CA ASN A 43 -10.80 8.90 8.25
C ASN A 43 -10.47 7.58 8.95
N PHE A 44 -10.48 7.55 10.28
CA PHE A 44 -10.25 6.33 11.06
C PHE A 44 -11.34 5.28 10.81
N ARG A 45 -12.61 5.69 10.85
CA ARG A 45 -13.75 4.81 10.54
C ARG A 45 -13.62 4.23 9.12
N ASP A 46 -13.36 5.09 8.13
CA ASP A 46 -13.31 4.71 6.72
C ASP A 46 -12.12 3.80 6.44
N SER A 47 -10.96 4.07 7.07
CA SER A 47 -9.78 3.21 7.01
C SER A 47 -10.05 1.83 7.61
N LEU A 48 -10.69 1.76 8.78
CA LEU A 48 -11.08 0.48 9.38
C LEU A 48 -12.07 -0.27 8.48
N GLN A 49 -13.10 0.42 7.97
CA GLN A 49 -14.09 -0.18 7.10
C GLN A 49 -13.44 -0.75 5.83
N ALA A 50 -12.57 0.02 5.17
CA ALA A 50 -11.82 -0.43 4.01
C ALA A 50 -10.94 -1.66 4.33
N GLN A 51 -10.25 -1.66 5.48
CA GLN A 51 -9.43 -2.80 5.89
C GLN A 51 -10.27 -4.06 6.11
N TYR A 52 -11.42 -3.95 6.79
CA TYR A 52 -12.29 -5.11 7.03
C TYR A 52 -12.93 -5.63 5.76
N ILE A 53 -13.30 -4.74 4.82
CA ILE A 53 -13.81 -5.13 3.50
C ILE A 53 -12.73 -5.86 2.70
N ALA A 54 -11.49 -5.35 2.68
CA ALA A 54 -10.38 -6.01 2.02
C ALA A 54 -10.10 -7.41 2.61
N ARG A 55 -10.12 -7.53 3.95
CA ARG A 55 -10.00 -8.83 4.63
C ARG A 55 -11.14 -9.78 4.26
N ALA A 56 -12.38 -9.30 4.25
CA ALA A 56 -13.53 -10.11 3.83
C ALA A 56 -13.41 -10.57 2.37
N GLY A 57 -12.86 -9.73 1.48
CA GLY A 57 -12.52 -10.09 0.11
C GLY A 57 -11.50 -11.23 0.02
N ILE A 58 -10.45 -11.19 0.84
CA ILE A 58 -9.46 -12.27 0.94
C ILE A 58 -10.11 -13.57 1.42
N GLU A 59 -10.93 -13.53 2.46
CA GLU A 59 -11.63 -14.73 2.95
C GLU A 59 -12.58 -15.30 1.89
N ALA A 60 -13.27 -14.44 1.13
CA ALA A 60 -14.11 -14.88 0.01
C ALA A 60 -13.28 -15.56 -1.08
N ALA A 61 -12.11 -15.02 -1.42
CA ALA A 61 -11.18 -15.63 -2.36
C ALA A 61 -10.67 -17.00 -1.87
N ILE A 62 -10.31 -17.11 -0.58
CA ILE A 62 -9.88 -18.39 0.02
C ILE A 62 -10.98 -19.45 -0.09
N VAL A 63 -12.23 -19.09 0.22
CA VAL A 63 -13.36 -20.01 0.11
C VAL A 63 -13.60 -20.43 -1.34
N MET A 64 -13.49 -19.51 -2.29
CA MET A 64 -13.63 -19.79 -3.72
C MET A 64 -12.56 -20.79 -4.18
N LEU A 65 -11.29 -20.53 -3.88
CA LEU A 65 -10.18 -21.41 -4.23
C LEU A 65 -10.24 -22.76 -3.52
N ASN A 66 -10.69 -22.81 -2.26
CA ASN A 66 -10.79 -24.06 -1.50
C ASN A 66 -11.95 -24.97 -1.97
N ASN A 67 -12.92 -24.42 -2.71
CA ASN A 67 -13.99 -25.20 -3.31
C ASN A 67 -13.62 -25.72 -4.71
N ASP A 68 -12.48 -25.28 -5.25
CA ASP A 68 -12.02 -25.62 -6.58
C ASP A 68 -11.31 -26.99 -6.63
N ASP A 69 -11.14 -27.56 -7.83
CA ASP A 69 -10.40 -28.81 -8.01
C ASP A 69 -8.88 -28.53 -8.14
N PRO A 70 -8.04 -28.91 -7.16
CA PRO A 70 -6.61 -28.61 -7.19
C PRO A 70 -5.84 -29.36 -8.29
N ALA A 71 -6.49 -30.23 -9.07
CA ALA A 71 -5.86 -30.96 -10.16
C ALA A 71 -5.75 -30.15 -11.46
N TYR A 72 -6.48 -29.05 -11.59
CA TYR A 72 -6.50 -28.20 -12.77
C TYR A 72 -6.65 -26.75 -12.32
N ASP A 73 -5.72 -25.89 -12.73
CA ASP A 73 -5.76 -24.45 -12.44
C ASP A 73 -5.70 -23.69 -13.78
N SER A 74 -6.74 -22.94 -14.10
CA SER A 74 -6.80 -22.12 -15.31
C SER A 74 -7.73 -20.91 -15.16
N ALA A 75 -7.43 -19.84 -15.88
CA ALA A 75 -8.17 -18.58 -15.79
C ALA A 75 -9.63 -18.66 -16.27
N ASP A 76 -10.07 -19.79 -16.83
CA ASP A 76 -11.46 -20.05 -17.21
C ASP A 76 -12.32 -20.63 -16.07
N GLU A 77 -11.73 -20.87 -14.90
CA GLU A 77 -12.42 -21.33 -13.70
C GLU A 77 -13.12 -20.19 -12.95
N GLU A 78 -13.89 -20.55 -11.92
CA GLU A 78 -14.71 -19.60 -11.16
C GLU A 78 -13.86 -18.47 -10.56
N TRP A 79 -12.66 -18.78 -10.07
CA TRP A 79 -11.74 -17.80 -9.50
C TRP A 79 -11.24 -16.76 -10.52
N GLY A 80 -11.18 -17.10 -11.81
CA GLY A 80 -10.84 -16.16 -12.89
C GLY A 80 -11.87 -15.03 -13.03
N SER A 81 -13.11 -15.28 -12.58
CA SER A 81 -14.22 -14.31 -12.57
C SER A 81 -14.41 -13.58 -11.23
N PHE A 82 -13.43 -13.65 -10.32
CA PHE A 82 -13.54 -13.06 -8.98
C PHE A 82 -13.86 -11.55 -8.99
N SER A 83 -13.48 -10.81 -10.03
CA SER A 83 -13.84 -9.39 -10.16
C SER A 83 -15.34 -9.15 -10.24
N ASP A 84 -16.07 -10.03 -10.91
CA ASP A 84 -17.52 -9.94 -11.04
C ASP A 84 -18.19 -10.27 -9.70
N TYR A 85 -17.67 -11.28 -8.99
CA TYR A 85 -18.08 -11.60 -7.62
C TYR A 85 -17.86 -10.39 -6.68
N ALA A 86 -16.67 -9.79 -6.69
CA ALA A 86 -16.32 -8.67 -5.83
C ALA A 86 -17.23 -7.46 -6.07
N MET A 87 -17.48 -7.14 -7.34
CA MET A 87 -18.38 -6.05 -7.73
C MET A 87 -19.83 -6.32 -7.33
N ALA A 88 -20.32 -7.56 -7.50
CA ALA A 88 -21.65 -7.95 -7.07
C ALA A 88 -21.79 -7.90 -5.54
N ALA A 89 -20.79 -8.38 -4.79
CA ALA A 89 -20.74 -8.30 -3.33
C ALA A 89 -20.72 -6.85 -2.86
N SER A 90 -20.02 -5.97 -3.57
CA SER A 90 -19.97 -4.53 -3.29
C SER A 90 -21.33 -3.85 -3.34
N ALA A 91 -22.28 -4.35 -4.14
CA ALA A 91 -23.62 -3.78 -4.21
C ALA A 91 -24.42 -3.95 -2.90
N PHE A 92 -24.00 -4.87 -2.03
CA PHE A 92 -24.58 -5.08 -0.70
C PHE A 92 -23.90 -4.25 0.39
N LEU A 93 -22.84 -3.51 0.08
CA LEU A 93 -22.16 -2.62 1.02
C LEU A 93 -22.79 -1.21 0.96
N GLU A 94 -23.06 -0.64 2.13
CA GLU A 94 -23.52 0.74 2.24
C GLU A 94 -22.33 1.71 2.24
N GLY A 95 -22.04 2.32 1.09
CA GLY A 95 -21.01 3.37 0.95
C GLY A 95 -19.77 2.93 0.17
N PRO A 96 -18.88 2.11 0.74
CA PRO A 96 -17.62 1.75 0.12
C PRO A 96 -17.83 0.78 -1.04
N VAL A 97 -16.93 0.86 -2.03
CA VAL A 97 -16.90 -0.05 -3.17
C VAL A 97 -15.77 -1.05 -2.99
N PHE A 98 -16.07 -2.33 -3.23
CA PHE A 98 -15.11 -3.43 -3.22
C PHE A 98 -14.89 -3.96 -4.63
N THR A 99 -13.62 -4.07 -5.02
CA THR A 99 -13.18 -4.73 -6.26
C THR A 99 -11.92 -5.54 -5.96
N GLY A 100 -11.66 -6.56 -6.78
CA GLY A 100 -10.47 -7.40 -6.65
C GLY A 100 -10.36 -8.37 -7.81
N THR A 101 -9.19 -8.97 -7.98
CA THR A 101 -8.91 -10.01 -8.98
C THR A 101 -8.06 -11.09 -8.34
N LEU A 102 -8.19 -12.32 -8.85
CA LEU A 102 -7.28 -13.41 -8.53
C LEU A 102 -6.42 -13.71 -9.77
N ALA A 103 -5.15 -14.00 -9.55
CA ALA A 103 -4.19 -14.31 -10.59
C ALA A 103 -3.27 -15.43 -10.10
N ASP A 104 -2.94 -16.36 -10.99
CA ASP A 104 -1.96 -17.39 -10.72
C ASP A 104 -0.54 -16.81 -10.84
N GLU A 105 0.19 -16.79 -9.72
CA GLU A 105 1.58 -16.34 -9.68
C GLU A 105 2.53 -17.35 -10.34
N SER A 106 2.13 -18.62 -10.47
CA SER A 106 2.91 -19.66 -11.16
C SER A 106 2.97 -19.45 -12.68
N SER A 107 2.12 -18.57 -13.22
CA SER A 107 2.17 -18.13 -14.61
C SER A 107 3.36 -17.21 -14.93
N LYS A 108 4.08 -16.74 -13.91
CA LYS A 108 5.27 -15.89 -14.04
C LYS A 108 6.56 -16.72 -13.92
N ILE A 109 7.68 -16.12 -14.33
CA ILE A 109 8.98 -16.74 -14.10
C ILE A 109 9.31 -16.70 -12.61
N ASP A 110 9.57 -17.88 -12.02
CA ASP A 110 9.98 -17.98 -10.62
C ASP A 110 11.45 -17.59 -10.48
N ILE A 111 11.70 -16.38 -9.99
CA ILE A 111 13.05 -15.83 -9.78
C ILE A 111 13.80 -16.65 -8.73
N ASN A 112 13.12 -17.19 -7.72
CA ASN A 112 13.76 -18.01 -6.67
C ASN A 112 14.32 -19.32 -7.22
N SER A 113 13.82 -19.78 -8.39
CA SER A 113 14.32 -21.00 -9.02
C SER A 113 15.72 -20.87 -9.61
N LEU A 114 16.29 -19.65 -9.67
CA LEU A 114 17.64 -19.40 -10.19
C LEU A 114 18.74 -20.04 -9.35
N ILE A 115 18.51 -20.27 -8.05
CA ILE A 115 19.46 -20.95 -7.16
C ILE A 115 19.14 -22.44 -6.94
N THR A 116 18.13 -22.97 -7.65
CA THR A 116 17.71 -24.37 -7.47
C THR A 116 18.70 -25.32 -8.12
N GLU A 117 19.33 -26.17 -7.29
CA GLU A 117 20.28 -27.19 -7.75
C GLU A 117 19.69 -28.07 -8.85
N GLY A 118 20.47 -28.29 -9.92
CA GLY A 118 20.06 -29.10 -11.07
C GLY A 118 19.07 -28.43 -12.03
N GLN A 119 18.57 -27.21 -11.73
CA GLN A 119 17.70 -26.43 -12.62
C GLN A 119 18.30 -25.08 -13.03
N GLN A 120 19.25 -24.54 -12.25
CA GLN A 120 19.84 -23.21 -12.43
C GLN A 120 20.21 -22.88 -13.88
N GLU A 121 20.98 -23.73 -14.57
CA GLU A 121 21.40 -23.47 -15.96
C GLU A 121 20.20 -23.23 -16.89
N PHE A 122 19.16 -24.07 -16.79
CA PHE A 122 17.94 -23.91 -17.57
C PHE A 122 17.15 -22.66 -17.17
N ARG A 123 17.06 -22.34 -15.86
CA ARG A 123 16.35 -21.16 -15.35
C ARG A 123 17.01 -19.86 -15.77
N VAL A 124 18.34 -19.80 -15.74
CA VAL A 124 19.13 -18.67 -16.26
C VAL A 124 18.86 -18.44 -17.74
N LEU A 125 18.83 -19.51 -18.55
CA LEU A 125 18.48 -19.39 -19.97
C LEU A 125 17.06 -18.89 -20.19
N GLN A 126 16.07 -19.36 -19.39
CA GLN A 126 14.70 -18.85 -19.45
C GLN A 126 14.62 -17.36 -19.09
N PHE A 127 15.34 -16.94 -18.04
CA PHE A 127 15.38 -15.55 -17.60
C PHE A 127 15.94 -14.64 -18.69
N LYS A 128 17.11 -14.99 -19.26
CA LYS A 128 17.71 -14.22 -20.36
C LYS A 128 16.79 -14.18 -21.59
N ARG A 129 16.18 -15.31 -21.93
CA ARG A 129 15.23 -15.38 -23.05
C ARG A 129 14.01 -14.49 -22.84
N LEU A 130 13.53 -14.33 -21.61
CA LEU A 130 12.44 -13.43 -21.30
C LEU A 130 12.80 -11.97 -21.61
N PHE A 131 14.01 -11.53 -21.25
CA PHE A 131 14.50 -10.18 -21.57
C PHE A 131 14.54 -9.92 -23.08
N GLU A 132 15.01 -10.91 -23.85
CA GLU A 132 14.99 -10.83 -25.31
C GLU A 132 13.56 -10.71 -25.88
N LEU A 133 12.62 -11.51 -25.35
CA LEU A 133 11.22 -11.51 -25.81
C LEU A 133 10.47 -10.22 -25.45
N LEU A 134 10.85 -9.59 -24.34
CA LEU A 134 10.29 -8.33 -23.89
C LEU A 134 10.97 -7.11 -24.55
N GLU A 135 11.98 -7.33 -25.39
CA GLU A 135 12.74 -6.28 -26.08
C GLU A 135 13.30 -5.22 -25.11
N ILE A 136 13.79 -5.68 -23.94
CA ILE A 136 14.40 -4.79 -22.95
C ILE A 136 15.74 -4.28 -23.50
N ASP A 137 15.93 -2.96 -23.52
CA ASP A 137 17.16 -2.31 -23.96
C ASP A 137 18.27 -2.51 -22.91
N ILE A 138 18.96 -3.64 -23.02
CA ILE A 138 20.08 -4.03 -22.17
C ILE A 138 21.12 -4.76 -23.04
N THR A 139 22.40 -4.51 -22.78
CA THR A 139 23.45 -5.28 -23.47
C THR A 139 23.55 -6.69 -22.91
N ASN A 140 24.11 -7.62 -23.68
CA ASN A 140 24.33 -8.98 -23.19
C ASN A 140 25.24 -9.01 -21.96
N GLU A 141 26.23 -8.11 -21.86
CA GLU A 141 27.14 -8.03 -20.71
C GLU A 141 26.39 -7.58 -19.45
N GLU A 142 25.60 -6.50 -19.54
CA GLU A 142 24.76 -6.03 -18.43
C GLU A 142 23.72 -7.07 -17.99
N LEU A 143 23.17 -7.86 -18.93
CA LEU A 143 22.23 -8.94 -18.61
C LEU A 143 22.90 -10.11 -17.89
N GLU A 144 24.14 -10.46 -18.27
CA GLU A 144 24.95 -11.44 -17.54
C GLU A 144 25.22 -10.95 -16.11
N ASP A 145 25.66 -9.71 -15.96
CA ASP A 145 25.93 -9.11 -14.65
C ASP A 145 24.68 -9.06 -13.77
N LEU A 146 23.52 -8.71 -14.35
CA LEU A 146 22.24 -8.71 -13.64
C LEU A 146 21.86 -10.11 -13.14
N VAL A 147 21.99 -11.13 -13.99
CA VAL A 147 21.66 -12.50 -13.60
C VAL A 147 22.54 -12.97 -12.45
N ASN A 148 23.84 -12.67 -12.53
CA ASN A 148 24.78 -13.01 -11.47
C ASN A 148 24.46 -12.27 -10.16
N ALA A 149 24.17 -10.96 -10.22
CA ALA A 149 23.77 -10.20 -9.05
C ALA A 149 22.44 -10.72 -8.43
N VAL A 150 21.50 -11.20 -9.24
CA VAL A 150 20.26 -11.83 -8.74
C VAL A 150 20.56 -13.17 -8.07
N ILE A 151 21.53 -13.94 -8.57
CA ILE A 151 21.93 -15.21 -7.95
C ILE A 151 22.57 -14.96 -6.59
N ASP A 152 23.56 -14.06 -6.52
CA ASP A 152 24.23 -13.66 -5.27
C ASP A 152 23.19 -13.14 -4.25
N TRP A 153 22.25 -12.29 -4.69
CA TRP A 153 21.17 -11.79 -3.81
C TRP A 153 20.28 -12.90 -3.21
N LEU A 154 20.09 -14.00 -3.94
CA LEU A 154 19.18 -15.09 -3.55
C LEU A 154 19.85 -16.16 -2.71
N ASP A 155 21.16 -16.33 -2.87
CA ASP A 155 21.88 -17.37 -2.17
C ASP A 155 22.08 -17.01 -0.68
N LYS A 156 22.82 -17.86 0.04
CA LYS A 156 22.99 -17.73 1.49
C LYS A 156 24.38 -17.28 1.88
N ASP A 157 25.31 -17.27 0.94
CA ASP A 157 26.68 -16.94 1.25
C ASP A 157 26.92 -15.45 0.96
N SER A 158 28.17 -15.08 0.79
CA SER A 158 28.57 -13.69 0.56
C SER A 158 29.78 -13.67 -0.36
N GLU A 159 29.97 -14.74 -1.13
CA GLU A 159 31.15 -15.01 -1.93
C GLU A 159 30.88 -14.67 -3.38
N THR A 160 31.29 -13.47 -3.81
CA THR A 160 31.09 -13.08 -5.21
C THR A 160 32.30 -13.42 -6.09
N THR A 161 32.05 -14.06 -7.25
CA THR A 161 33.05 -14.24 -8.31
C THR A 161 32.75 -13.33 -9.50
N PHE A 162 31.49 -13.30 -9.90
CA PHE A 162 30.88 -12.38 -10.85
C PHE A 162 29.48 -12.14 -10.29
N GLY A 163 29.09 -10.90 -10.02
CA GLY A 163 27.85 -10.58 -9.32
C GLY A 163 28.01 -9.41 -8.35
N ALA A 164 27.17 -9.38 -7.33
CA ALA A 164 27.07 -8.26 -6.39
C ALA A 164 26.61 -8.75 -5.02
N GLU A 165 27.36 -8.36 -3.99
CA GLU A 165 27.14 -8.74 -2.58
C GLU A 165 27.15 -7.48 -1.70
N ASP A 166 27.18 -7.65 -0.38
CA ASP A 166 27.26 -6.59 0.63
C ASP A 166 28.21 -5.44 0.23
N ASP A 167 29.45 -5.74 -0.17
CA ASP A 167 30.46 -4.75 -0.58
C ASP A 167 29.97 -3.83 -1.70
N TYR A 168 29.19 -4.36 -2.65
CA TYR A 168 28.61 -3.59 -3.74
C TYR A 168 27.41 -2.77 -3.24
N TYR A 169 26.46 -3.41 -2.55
CA TYR A 169 25.21 -2.75 -2.15
C TYR A 169 25.45 -1.65 -1.10
N GLU A 170 26.40 -1.85 -0.18
CA GLU A 170 26.80 -0.84 0.81
C GLU A 170 27.54 0.36 0.19
N SER A 171 28.10 0.19 -1.02
CA SER A 171 28.79 1.26 -1.74
C SER A 171 27.84 2.25 -2.44
N LEU A 172 26.55 1.93 -2.50
CA LEU A 172 25.53 2.77 -3.13
C LEU A 172 25.27 4.06 -2.32
N GLU A 173 24.73 5.08 -2.98
CA GLU A 173 24.49 6.41 -2.35
C GLU A 173 23.57 6.32 -1.12
N VAL A 174 22.62 5.38 -1.16
CA VAL A 174 21.81 4.97 -0.03
C VAL A 174 22.03 3.47 0.17
N PRO A 175 22.83 3.09 1.18
CA PRO A 175 22.94 1.71 1.63
C PRO A 175 21.62 1.16 2.16
#